data_AF-A0A6J4NK12-F1
#
_entry.id   AF-A0A6J4NK12-F1
#
_cell.length_a   1.000
_cell.length_b   1.000
_cell.length_c   1.000
_cell.angle_alpha   90.00
_cell.angle_beta   90.00
_cell.angle_gamma   90.00
#
_symmetry.space_group_name_H-M   'P 1'
#
loop_
_entity.id
_entity.type
_entity.pdbx_description
1 polymer ?
#
loop_
_entity_poly.entity_id
_entity_poly.type
_entity_poly.pdbx_seq_one_letter_code
_entity_poly.pdbx_strand_id
1 'polypeptide(L)'
;KKPAIKGKAMVGSRLRVTPGTVNPTAVARKIQWFAGGKAIKKATKRRFKVTSNQRGKKITVRVTLSAPGYTTLVVKTRPTTKVRS
;
A
#
# COMPACT_ATOMS: atom_id res chain seq x y z
N LYS A 1 -2.64 -14.52 4.69
CA LYS A 1 -3.03 -13.30 5.45
C LYS A 1 -3.13 -12.13 4.48
N LYS A 2 -4.20 -11.31 4.48
CA LYS A 2 -4.37 -10.22 3.49
C LYS A 2 -3.39 -9.05 3.76
N PRO A 3 -2.97 -8.29 2.72
CA PRO A 3 -2.17 -7.10 2.91
C PRO A 3 -2.88 -6.07 3.78
N ALA A 4 -2.15 -5.44 4.70
CA ALA A 4 -2.69 -4.44 5.60
C ALA A 4 -1.72 -3.27 5.78
N ILE A 5 -2.27 -2.06 5.88
CA ILE A 5 -1.53 -0.85 6.24
C ILE A 5 -1.47 -0.77 7.77
N LYS A 6 -0.28 -0.46 8.28
CA LYS A 6 0.00 -0.21 9.70
C LYS A 6 0.53 1.22 9.85
N GLY A 7 0.18 1.86 10.96
CA GLY A 7 0.55 3.24 11.27
C GLY A 7 -0.65 4.19 11.27
N LYS A 8 -0.44 5.41 11.76
CA LYS A 8 -1.46 6.47 11.80
C LYS A 8 -1.51 7.20 10.45
N ALA A 9 -2.70 7.35 9.89
CA ALA A 9 -2.94 8.19 8.73
C ALA A 9 -2.92 9.67 9.17
N MET A 10 -1.72 10.22 9.35
CA MET A 10 -1.50 11.59 9.80
C MET A 10 -0.32 12.18 9.04
N VAL A 11 -0.35 13.47 8.73
CA VAL A 11 0.75 14.16 8.07
C VAL A 11 2.03 14.01 8.92
N GLY A 12 3.17 13.76 8.25
CA GLY A 12 4.45 13.50 8.92
C GLY A 12 4.63 12.07 9.42
N SER A 13 3.54 11.31 9.62
CA SER A 13 3.61 9.91 10.03
C SER A 13 4.06 8.98 8.89
N ARG A 14 4.62 7.83 9.27
CA ARG A 14 5.01 6.76 8.35
C ARG A 14 4.00 5.63 8.39
N LEU A 15 3.42 5.33 7.23
CA LEU A 15 2.62 4.14 7.00
C LEU A 15 3.50 3.00 6.49
N ARG A 16 3.19 1.78 6.92
CA ARG A 16 3.87 0.55 6.48
C ARG A 16 2.85 -0.43 5.92
N VAL A 17 3.05 -0.91 4.70
CA VAL A 17 2.27 -2.02 4.18
C VAL A 17 2.93 -3.34 4.56
N THR A 18 2.12 -4.22 5.14
CA THR A 18 2.45 -5.64 5.29
C THR A 18 1.84 -6.35 4.08
N PRO A 19 2.63 -7.03 3.23
CA PRO A 19 2.11 -7.74 2.06
C PRO A 19 1.32 -9.00 2.43
N GLY A 20 1.28 -9.37 3.72
CA GLY A 20 0.68 -10.62 4.18
C GLY A 20 1.56 -11.84 3.88
N THR A 21 1.10 -13.02 4.31
CA THR A 21 1.67 -14.30 3.91
C THR A 21 1.13 -14.64 2.52
N VAL A 22 2.05 -14.74 1.55
CA VAL A 22 1.77 -15.07 0.15
C VAL A 22 2.72 -16.19 -0.23
N ASN A 23 2.18 -17.28 -0.78
CA ASN A 23 2.94 -18.43 -1.27
C ASN A 23 2.62 -18.55 -2.77
N PRO A 24 3.60 -18.73 -3.67
CA PRO A 24 5.02 -19.06 -3.44
C PRO A 24 5.87 -17.90 -2.86
N THR A 25 7.00 -18.23 -2.22
CA THR A 25 7.99 -17.28 -1.68
C THR A 25 8.67 -16.43 -2.77
N ALA A 26 8.78 -16.96 -3.99
CA ALA A 26 9.40 -16.33 -5.17
C ALA A 26 8.42 -15.45 -5.98
N VAL A 27 7.70 -14.57 -5.31
CA VAL A 27 6.80 -13.60 -5.96
C VAL A 27 7.50 -12.26 -6.12
N ALA A 28 7.60 -11.76 -7.36
CA ALA A 28 7.88 -10.36 -7.59
C ALA A 28 6.72 -9.53 -7.02
N ARG A 29 7.05 -8.57 -6.14
CA ARG A 29 6.05 -7.76 -5.42
C ARG A 29 6.13 -6.32 -5.89
N LYS A 30 5.17 -5.89 -6.71
CA LYS A 30 4.99 -4.46 -7.00
C LYS A 30 4.02 -3.85 -6.00
N ILE A 31 4.45 -2.79 -5.33
CA ILE A 31 3.63 -2.04 -4.38
C ILE A 31 3.36 -0.68 -5.01
N GLN A 32 2.12 -0.21 -4.90
CA GLN A 32 1.75 1.14 -5.29
C GLN A 32 0.82 1.73 -4.24
N TRP A 33 1.18 2.90 -3.71
CA TRP A 33 0.33 3.65 -2.78
C TRP A 33 -0.62 4.56 -3.55
N PHE A 34 -1.81 4.73 -3.01
CA PHE A 34 -2.87 5.57 -3.56
C PHE A 34 -3.43 6.48 -2.47
N ALA A 35 -3.75 7.72 -2.83
CA ALA A 35 -4.43 8.68 -1.98
C ALA A 35 -5.74 9.11 -2.64
N GLY A 36 -6.87 8.83 -1.99
CA GLY A 36 -8.19 9.17 -2.54
C GLY A 36 -8.47 8.53 -3.91
N GLY A 37 -7.92 7.33 -4.14
CA GLY A 37 -8.06 6.61 -5.42
C GLY A 37 -7.00 6.95 -6.48
N LYS A 38 -6.23 8.03 -6.31
CA LYS A 38 -5.16 8.41 -7.26
C LYS A 38 -3.82 7.82 -6.85
N ALA A 39 -3.06 7.29 -7.81
CA ALA A 39 -1.72 6.75 -7.55
C ALA A 39 -0.77 7.87 -7.09
N ILE A 40 -0.02 7.61 -6.03
CA ILE A 40 0.99 8.54 -5.53
C ILE A 40 2.29 8.26 -6.30
N LYS A 41 2.76 9.25 -7.08
CA LYS A 41 3.98 9.13 -7.91
C LYS A 41 5.17 8.68 -7.05
N LYS A 42 5.97 7.73 -7.56
CA LYS A 42 7.16 7.14 -6.90
C LYS A 42 6.89 6.42 -5.56
N ALA A 43 5.64 6.30 -5.13
CA ALA A 43 5.29 5.59 -3.90
C ALA A 43 5.16 4.09 -4.16
N THR A 44 6.31 3.42 -4.29
CA THR A 44 6.40 1.98 -4.54
C THR A 44 7.11 1.19 -3.43
N LYS A 45 7.59 1.88 -2.40
CA LYS A 45 8.26 1.25 -1.25
C LYS A 45 7.25 0.65 -0.26
N ARG A 46 7.68 -0.31 0.57
CA ARG A 46 6.85 -0.86 1.67
C ARG A 46 6.46 0.17 2.74
N ARG A 47 7.22 1.27 2.80
CA ARG A 47 7.00 2.38 3.74
C ARG A 47 6.64 3.62 2.94
N PHE A 48 5.68 4.39 3.43
CA PHE A 48 5.24 5.64 2.82
C PHE A 48 5.15 6.72 3.91
N LYS A 49 5.84 7.85 3.70
CA LYS A 49 5.70 9.03 4.56
C LYS A 49 4.50 9.83 4.05
N VAL A 50 3.52 10.03 4.91
CA VAL A 50 2.34 10.83 4.59
C VAL A 50 2.75 12.30 4.58
N THR A 51 2.46 13.01 3.49
CA THR A 51 2.71 14.44 3.38
C THR A 51 1.40 15.23 3.41
N SER A 52 1.51 16.55 3.49
CA SER A 52 0.36 17.47 3.45
C SER A 52 -0.54 17.23 2.24
N ASN A 53 0.01 16.80 1.10
CA ASN A 53 -0.71 16.51 -0.14
C ASN A 53 -1.76 15.38 0.00
N GLN A 54 -1.64 14.56 1.05
CA GLN A 54 -2.57 13.48 1.34
C GLN A 54 -3.61 13.83 2.39
N ARG A 55 -3.54 15.02 3.01
CA ARG A 55 -4.53 15.48 4.00
C ARG A 55 -5.96 15.35 3.47
N GLY A 56 -6.86 14.85 4.30
CA GLY A 56 -8.27 14.61 3.95
C GLY A 56 -8.52 13.38 3.08
N LYS A 57 -7.49 12.75 2.51
CA LYS A 57 -7.61 11.58 1.64
C LYS A 57 -7.45 10.29 2.43
N LYS A 58 -8.10 9.22 1.98
CA LYS A 58 -7.85 7.86 2.48
C LYS A 58 -6.67 7.25 1.73
N ILE A 59 -5.80 6.54 2.43
CA ILE A 59 -4.67 5.85 1.83
C ILE A 59 -5.04 4.39 1.58
N THR A 60 -4.72 3.89 0.38
CA THR A 60 -4.84 2.48 0.03
C THR A 60 -3.55 2.01 -0.63
N VAL A 61 -3.28 0.72 -0.59
CA VAL A 61 -2.13 0.12 -1.26
C VAL A 61 -2.63 -0.99 -2.18
N ARG A 62 -2.09 -1.02 -3.39
CA ARG A 62 -2.19 -2.15 -4.30
C ARG A 62 -0.89 -2.93 -4.25
N VAL A 63 -0.98 -4.22 -3.97
CA VAL A 63 0.13 -5.17 -4.01
C VAL A 63 -0.14 -6.11 -5.17
N THR A 64 0.74 -6.10 -6.15
CA THR A 64 0.73 -7.03 -7.28
C THR A 64 1.80 -8.09 -7.02
N LEU A 65 1.39 -9.34 -7.07
CA LEU A 65 2.21 -10.52 -6.85
C LEU A 65 2.26 -11.29 -8.17
N SER A 66 3.45 -11.55 -8.68
CA SER A 66 3.64 -12.35 -9.89
C SER A 66 4.76 -13.36 -9.67
N ALA A 67 4.53 -14.61 -10.07
CA ALA A 67 5.54 -15.66 -10.06
C ALA A 67 5.55 -16.35 -11.43
N PRO A 68 6.71 -16.81 -11.93
CA PRO A 68 6.79 -17.57 -13.17
C PRO A 68 5.89 -18.82 -13.10
N GLY A 69 5.08 -19.05 -14.13
CA GLY A 69 4.12 -20.16 -14.17
C GLY A 69 2.83 -19.95 -13.35
N TYR A 70 2.62 -18.77 -12.76
CA TYR A 70 1.42 -18.44 -12.00
C TYR A 70 0.69 -17.21 -12.55
N THR A 71 -0.62 -17.17 -12.37
CA THR A 71 -1.44 -15.98 -12.66
C THR A 71 -1.03 -14.84 -11.73
N THR A 72 -0.95 -13.62 -12.28
CA THR A 72 -0.66 -12.42 -11.49
C THR A 72 -1.82 -12.10 -10.55
N LEU A 73 -1.54 -12.04 -9.25
CA LEU A 73 -2.53 -11.71 -8.23
C LEU A 73 -2.40 -10.24 -7.82
N VAL A 74 -3.49 -9.49 -7.93
CA VAL A 74 -3.57 -8.09 -7.51
C VAL A 74 -4.44 -7.98 -6.27
N VAL A 75 -3.86 -7.54 -5.16
CA VAL A 75 -4.55 -7.41 -3.88
C VAL A 75 -4.51 -5.98 -3.40
N LYS A 76 -5.68 -5.43 -3.05
CA LYS A 76 -5.81 -4.08 -2.49
C LYS A 76 -6.04 -4.14 -0.98
N THR A 77 -5.40 -3.25 -0.23
CA THR A 77 -5.65 -3.14 1.21
C THR A 77 -6.99 -2.47 1.50
N ARG A 78 -7.53 -2.69 2.70
CA ARG A 78 -8.58 -1.81 3.22
C ARG A 78 -8.07 -0.35 3.28
N PRO A 79 -8.91 0.66 3.01
CA PRO A 79 -8.54 2.07 3.15
C PRO A 79 -8.22 2.41 4.60
N THR A 80 -7.26 3.31 4.80
CA THR A 80 -7.08 3.96 6.11
C THR A 80 -8.23 4.90 6.42
N THR A 81 -8.29 5.38 7.66
CA THR A 81 -8.99 6.63 7.98
C THR A 81 -8.47 7.78 7.12
N LYS A 82 -9.25 8.86 7.01
CA LYS A 82 -8.80 10.07 6.31
C LYS A 82 -7.53 10.59 7.00
N VAL A 83 -6.53 10.97 6.21
CA VAL A 83 -5.30 11.57 6.73
C VAL A 83 -5.64 12.86 7.46
N ARG A 84 -5.28 12.92 8.74
CA ARG A 84 -5.42 14.12 9.58
C ARG A 84 -4.12 14.92 9.60
N SER A 85 -4.21 16.19 10.00
CA SER A 85 -3.06 17.04 10.32
C SER A 85 -2.30 16.49 11.50
#